data_AF-A0A0N8CE48-F1
#
_entry.id   AF-A0A0N8CE48-F1
#
_cell.length_a   1.000
_cell.length_b   1.000
_cell.length_c   1.000
_cell.angle_alpha   90.00
_cell.angle_beta   90.00
_cell.angle_gamma   90.00
#
_symmetry.space_group_name_H-M   'P 1'
#
loop_
_entity.id
_entity.type
_entity.pdbx_description
1 polymer ?
#
loop_
_entity_poly.entity_id
_entity_poly.type
_entity_poly.pdbx_seq_one_letter_code
_entity_poly.pdbx_strand_id
1 'polypeptide(L)'
;MVKHAHARLEQYAIDRKENWMAMLKGMIKSVGDANEDLTIALEKLCQSKKVPRRWIKLNKPKFMNFLKYLRYKIDPKVAEQLWGMFSKALEAEKKKEEKKKAPKVTEKTTSEEKMEN
;
A
#
# COMPACT_ATOMS: atom_id res chain seq x y z
N MET A 1 4.23 -33.04 -0.25
CA MET A 1 3.43 -31.84 -0.64
C MET A 1 3.69 -30.56 0.19
N VAL A 2 4.44 -30.58 1.28
CA VAL A 2 4.58 -29.41 2.21
C VAL A 2 5.48 -28.28 1.67
N LYS A 3 6.50 -28.60 0.86
CA LYS A 3 7.51 -27.63 0.37
C LYS A 3 6.89 -26.49 -0.48
N HIS A 4 5.86 -26.79 -1.28
CA HIS A 4 5.21 -25.80 -2.15
C HIS A 4 4.32 -24.79 -1.38
N ALA A 5 3.77 -25.18 -0.24
CA ALA A 5 2.96 -24.28 0.59
C ALA A 5 3.85 -23.27 1.33
N HIS A 6 5.01 -23.71 1.82
CA HIS A 6 5.99 -22.84 2.48
C HIS A 6 6.54 -21.78 1.53
N ALA A 7 6.97 -22.18 0.33
CA ALA A 7 7.48 -21.27 -0.69
C ALA A 7 6.46 -20.19 -1.10
N ARG A 8 5.16 -20.54 -1.21
CA ARG A 8 4.10 -19.56 -1.49
C ARG A 8 3.89 -18.54 -0.37
N LEU A 9 4.00 -18.97 0.89
CA LEU A 9 3.88 -18.07 2.05
C LEU A 9 5.07 -17.13 2.16
N GLU A 10 6.27 -17.60 1.83
CA GLU A 10 7.48 -16.79 1.77
C GLU A 10 7.39 -15.73 0.67
N GLN A 11 6.99 -16.11 -0.55
CA GLN A 11 6.80 -15.16 -1.65
C GLN A 11 5.77 -14.08 -1.28
N TYR A 12 4.63 -14.47 -0.70
CA TYR A 12 3.62 -13.50 -0.25
C TYR A 12 4.15 -12.53 0.81
N ALA A 13 5.03 -13.00 1.71
CA ALA A 13 5.66 -12.14 2.70
C ALA A 13 6.66 -11.16 2.08
N ILE A 14 7.40 -11.59 1.06
CA ILE A 14 8.33 -10.76 0.27
C ILE A 14 7.54 -9.68 -0.48
N ASP A 15 6.56 -10.06 -1.30
CA ASP A 15 5.75 -9.13 -2.10
C ASP A 15 5.05 -8.10 -1.20
N ARG A 16 4.54 -8.52 -0.04
CA ARG A 16 3.93 -7.61 0.95
C ARG A 16 4.94 -6.59 1.45
N LYS A 17 6.17 -7.01 1.75
CA LYS A 17 7.23 -6.13 2.24
C LYS A 17 7.64 -5.15 1.15
N GLU A 18 7.81 -5.62 -0.08
CA GLU A 18 8.19 -4.78 -1.23
C GLU A 18 7.14 -3.72 -1.53
N ASN A 19 5.86 -4.08 -1.58
CA ASN A 19 4.77 -3.12 -1.81
C ASN A 19 4.69 -2.07 -0.70
N TRP A 20 4.84 -2.50 0.56
CA TRP A 20 4.89 -1.58 1.71
C TRP A 20 6.07 -0.61 1.60
N MET A 21 7.26 -1.10 1.27
CA MET A 21 8.46 -0.27 1.10
C MET A 21 8.34 0.67 -0.10
N ALA A 22 7.76 0.22 -1.22
CA ALA A 22 7.55 1.05 -2.41
C ALA A 22 6.64 2.23 -2.10
N MET A 23 5.55 1.98 -1.37
CA MET A 23 4.65 3.04 -0.92
C MET A 23 5.37 4.05 -0.01
N LEU A 24 6.12 3.58 1.00
CA LEU A 24 6.89 4.46 1.89
C LEU A 24 7.94 5.29 1.15
N LYS A 25 8.70 4.67 0.23
CA LYS A 25 9.68 5.38 -0.60
C LYS A 25 9.02 6.44 -1.49
N GLY A 26 7.82 6.15 -2.01
CA GLY A 26 7.02 7.13 -2.73
C GLY A 26 6.62 8.32 -1.85
N MET A 27 6.24 8.08 -0.60
CA MET A 27 5.95 9.14 0.36
C MET A 27 7.18 9.98 0.69
N ILE A 28 8.33 9.37 0.94
CA ILE A 28 9.60 10.09 1.21
C ILE A 28 9.92 11.03 0.05
N LYS A 29 9.86 10.55 -1.20
CA LYS A 29 10.07 11.37 -2.39
C LYS A 29 9.07 12.52 -2.51
N SER A 30 7.83 12.32 -2.08
CA SER A 30 6.79 13.36 -2.13
C SER A 30 6.93 14.42 -1.04
N VAL A 31 7.53 14.08 0.11
CA VAL A 31 7.82 15.04 1.19
C VAL A 31 9.07 15.86 0.84
N GLY A 32 10.08 15.21 0.26
CA GLY A 32 11.36 15.82 -0.04
C GLY A 32 12.05 16.37 1.23
N ASP A 33 12.84 17.42 1.05
CA ASP A 33 13.59 18.06 2.14
C ASP A 33 12.74 19.08 2.92
N ALA A 34 11.45 19.23 2.57
CA ALA A 34 10.57 20.25 3.15
C ALA A 34 10.10 19.93 4.57
N ASN A 35 10.17 18.67 5.00
CA ASN A 35 9.78 18.26 6.34
C ASN A 35 10.65 17.10 6.85
N GLU A 36 11.75 17.47 7.50
CA GLU A 36 12.76 16.56 8.04
C GLU A 36 12.15 15.54 9.03
N ASP A 37 11.27 15.98 9.93
CA ASP A 37 10.63 15.09 10.91
C ASP A 37 9.78 14.00 10.25
N LEU A 38 9.03 14.35 9.20
CA LEU A 38 8.23 13.38 8.43
C LEU A 38 9.14 12.43 7.64
N THR A 39 10.19 12.94 7.02
CA THR A 39 11.16 12.13 6.29
C THR A 39 11.84 11.13 7.21
N ILE A 40 12.36 11.57 8.37
CA ILE A 40 12.96 10.70 9.38
C ILE A 40 11.96 9.64 9.86
N ALA A 41 10.70 10.01 10.10
CA ALA A 41 9.69 9.06 10.55
C ALA A 41 9.36 8.01 9.47
N LEU A 42 9.27 8.40 8.20
CA LEU A 42 9.07 7.49 7.08
C LEU A 42 10.27 6.56 6.85
N GLU A 43 11.50 7.07 7.02
CA GLU A 43 12.71 6.26 6.95
C GLU A 43 12.77 5.21 8.06
N LYS A 44 12.43 5.58 9.29
CA LYS A 44 12.29 4.63 10.41
C LYS A 44 11.26 3.54 10.08
N LEU A 45 10.15 3.89 9.43
CA LEU A 45 9.16 2.92 8.97
C LEU A 45 9.69 1.99 7.87
N CYS A 46 10.55 2.48 6.97
CA CYS A 46 11.25 1.67 5.96
C CYS A 46 12.23 0.67 6.58
N GLN A 47 12.91 1.07 7.65
CA GLN A 47 13.89 0.23 8.35
C GLN A 47 13.23 -0.83 9.27
N SER A 48 11.94 -0.65 9.59
CA SER A 48 11.20 -1.62 10.41
C SER A 48 11.15 -2.99 9.75
N LYS A 49 11.57 -4.02 10.51
CA LYS A 49 11.40 -5.43 10.11
C LYS A 49 9.93 -5.87 10.06
N LYS A 50 9.02 -5.06 10.62
CA LYS A 50 7.61 -5.43 10.79
C LYS A 50 6.76 -4.66 9.79
N VAL A 51 6.02 -5.43 9.00
CA VAL A 51 5.05 -4.91 8.03
C VAL A 51 3.65 -5.36 8.44
N PRO A 52 2.65 -4.46 8.48
CA PRO A 52 1.29 -4.84 8.79
C PRO A 52 0.76 -5.89 7.79
N ARG A 53 0.26 -7.03 8.29
CA ARG A 53 -0.23 -8.13 7.44
C ARG A 53 -1.31 -7.70 6.45
N ARG A 54 -2.20 -6.81 6.88
CA ARG A 54 -3.32 -6.28 6.06
C ARG A 54 -3.17 -4.77 5.92
N TRP A 55 -2.02 -4.32 5.43
CA TRP A 55 -1.70 -2.88 5.36
C TRP A 55 -2.72 -2.09 4.53
N ILE A 56 -3.25 -2.65 3.44
CA ILE A 56 -4.32 -2.06 2.62
C ILE A 56 -5.61 -1.76 3.43
N LYS A 57 -5.86 -2.54 4.49
CA LYS A 57 -7.03 -2.39 5.38
C LYS A 57 -6.69 -1.66 6.68
N LEU A 58 -5.57 -0.93 6.72
CA LEU A 58 -5.24 -0.10 7.87
C LEU A 58 -6.28 1.01 8.02
N ASN A 59 -6.65 1.24 9.27
CA ASN A 59 -7.40 2.40 9.70
C ASN A 59 -6.56 3.17 10.72
N LYS A 60 -6.97 4.40 11.03
CA LYS A 60 -6.21 5.30 11.91
C LYS A 60 -5.84 4.63 13.24
N PRO A 61 -6.76 4.00 13.99
CA PRO A 61 -6.41 3.36 15.26
C PRO A 61 -5.36 2.25 15.13
N LYS A 62 -5.46 1.40 14.09
CA LYS A 62 -4.48 0.33 13.85
C LYS A 62 -3.11 0.87 13.45
N PHE A 63 -3.09 1.95 12.67
CA PHE A 63 -1.85 2.62 12.29
C PHE A 63 -1.17 3.25 13.51
N MET A 64 -1.92 3.98 14.34
CA MET A 64 -1.37 4.58 15.57
C MET A 64 -0.86 3.51 16.53
N ASN A 65 -1.57 2.40 16.69
CA ASN A 65 -1.10 1.27 17.50
C ASN A 65 0.16 0.62 16.91
N PHE A 66 0.26 0.55 15.58
CA PHE A 66 1.47 0.08 14.91
C PHE A 66 2.66 1.00 15.19
N LEU A 67 2.51 2.33 15.10
CA LEU A 67 3.57 3.28 15.46
C LEU A 67 4.02 3.11 16.91
N LYS A 68 3.07 2.97 17.85
CA LYS A 68 3.36 2.69 19.27
C LYS A 68 4.14 1.38 19.45
N TYR A 69 3.74 0.34 18.72
CA TYR A 69 4.39 -0.98 18.78
C TYR A 69 5.82 -0.97 18.27
N LEU A 70 6.14 -0.11 17.31
CA LEU A 70 7.52 0.10 16.87
C LEU A 70 8.37 0.83 17.92
N ARG A 71 7.77 1.26 19.04
CA ARG A 71 8.40 2.03 20.12
C ARG A 71 9.08 3.31 19.63
N TYR A 72 8.66 3.80 18.46
CA TYR A 72 9.13 5.07 17.97
C TYR A 72 8.43 6.19 18.73
N LYS A 73 9.23 7.04 19.38
CA LYS A 73 8.76 8.33 19.90
C LYS A 73 8.55 9.26 18.70
N ILE A 74 7.40 9.12 18.05
CA ILE A 74 6.94 10.03 17.00
C ILE A 74 6.06 11.07 17.68
N ASP A 75 6.32 12.35 17.39
CA ASP A 75 5.49 13.44 17.86
C ASP A 75 4.02 13.22 17.41
N PRO A 76 3.01 13.44 18.27
CA PRO A 76 1.60 13.26 17.91
C PRO A 76 1.18 13.99 16.63
N LYS A 77 1.72 15.20 16.38
CA LYS A 77 1.48 15.99 15.17
C LYS A 77 2.06 15.32 13.94
N VAL A 78 3.29 14.81 14.05
CA VAL A 78 3.95 14.04 12.98
C VAL A 78 3.18 12.74 12.72
N ALA A 79 2.69 12.07 13.77
CA ALA A 79 1.88 10.85 13.64
C ALA A 79 0.55 11.11 12.91
N GLU A 80 -0.13 12.23 13.20
CA GLU A 80 -1.33 12.67 12.48
C GLU A 80 -1.03 12.97 11.01
N GLN A 81 0.05 13.69 10.73
CA GLN A 81 0.47 14.01 9.35
C GLN A 81 0.82 12.74 8.56
N LEU A 82 1.55 11.80 9.17
CA LEU A 82 1.82 10.48 8.60
C LEU A 82 0.53 9.75 8.27
N TRP A 83 -0.44 9.74 9.18
CA TRP A 83 -1.74 9.11 8.90
C TRP A 83 -2.46 9.78 7.72
N GLY A 84 -2.43 11.12 7.65
CA GLY A 84 -3.00 11.86 6.52
C GLY A 84 -2.42 11.41 5.18
N MET A 85 -1.10 11.27 5.08
CA MET A 85 -0.42 10.77 3.89
C MET A 85 -0.76 9.30 3.60
N PHE A 86 -0.72 8.47 4.64
CA PHE A 86 -1.04 7.05 4.55
C PHE A 86 -2.46 6.81 4.06
N SER A 87 -3.44 7.55 4.58
CA SER A 87 -4.83 7.40 4.17
C SER A 87 -4.99 7.65 2.67
N LYS A 88 -4.38 8.71 2.13
CA LYS A 88 -4.41 9.03 0.69
C LYS A 88 -3.74 7.94 -0.15
N ALA A 89 -2.57 7.48 0.27
CA ALA A 89 -1.85 6.41 -0.43
C ALA A 89 -2.62 5.07 -0.40
N LEU A 90 -3.24 4.74 0.73
CA LEU A 90 -4.08 3.54 0.87
C LEU A 90 -5.30 3.61 -0.04
N GLU A 91 -5.97 4.75 -0.14
CA GLU A 91 -7.09 4.93 -1.08
C GLU A 91 -6.65 4.80 -2.54
N ALA A 92 -5.47 5.30 -2.90
CA ALA A 92 -4.92 5.13 -4.23
C ALA A 92 -4.62 3.65 -4.55
N GLU A 93 -4.09 2.89 -3.59
CA GLU A 93 -3.81 1.46 -3.75
C GLU A 93 -5.08 0.61 -3.78
N LYS A 94 -6.10 0.92 -2.97
CA LYS A 94 -7.41 0.26 -3.03
C LYS A 94 -8.06 0.42 -4.40
N LYS A 95 -8.03 1.63 -4.97
CA LYS A 95 -8.54 1.90 -6.33
C LYS A 95 -7.80 1.09 -7.40
N LYS A 96 -6.49 0.83 -7.23
CA LYS A 96 -5.73 -0.03 -8.15
C LYS A 96 -6.13 -1.51 -8.02
N GLU A 97 -6.39 -2.01 -6.81
CA GLU A 97 -6.90 -3.37 -6.61
C GLU A 97 -8.31 -3.56 -7.19
N GLU A 98 -9.18 -2.57 -7.04
CA GLU A 98 -10.53 -2.58 -7.63
C GLU A 98 -10.48 -2.61 -9.16
N LYS A 99 -9.60 -1.82 -9.78
CA LYS A 99 -9.38 -1.86 -11.24
C LYS A 99 -8.81 -3.18 -11.74
N LYS A 100 -8.01 -3.90 -10.92
CA LYS A 100 -7.52 -5.25 -11.25
C LYS A 100 -8.58 -6.35 -11.10
N LYS A 101 -9.65 -6.09 -10.32
CA LYS A 101 -10.77 -7.02 -10.10
C LYS A 101 -11.99 -6.74 -10.97
N ALA A 102 -12.05 -5.58 -11.63
CA ALA A 102 -13.01 -5.35 -12.69
C ALA A 102 -12.73 -6.37 -13.81
N PRO A 103 -13.67 -7.25 -14.16
CA PRO A 103 -13.50 -8.05 -15.37
C PRO A 103 -13.32 -7.07 -16.53
N LYS A 104 -12.44 -7.44 -17.48
CA LYS A 104 -12.55 -6.95 -18.86
C LYS A 104 -14.02 -7.13 -19.24
N VAL A 105 -14.82 -6.09 -19.17
CA VAL A 105 -16.10 -6.07 -19.84
C VAL A 105 -15.74 -6.07 -21.31
N THR A 106 -15.96 -7.23 -21.91
CA THR A 106 -16.02 -7.43 -23.36
C THR A 106 -16.74 -6.25 -24.00
N GLU A 107 -16.01 -5.43 -24.75
CA GLU A 107 -16.61 -4.72 -25.88
C GLU A 107 -16.97 -5.79 -26.92
N LYS A 108 -18.11 -6.46 -26.69
CA LYS A 108 -18.96 -6.91 -27.79
C LYS A 108 -19.59 -5.65 -28.35
N THR A 109 -19.00 -5.09 -29.39
CA THR A 109 -19.79 -4.34 -30.37
C THR A 109 -20.15 -5.34 -31.47
N THR A 110 -21.29 -5.98 -31.27
CA THR A 110 -22.11 -6.50 -32.35
C THR A 110 -22.38 -5.34 -33.30
N SER A 111 -21.88 -5.43 -34.52
CA SER A 111 -22.49 -4.73 -35.65
C SER A 111 -23.00 -5.82 -36.58
N GLU A 112 -24.30 -6.05 -36.48
CA GLU A 112 -25.14 -6.72 -37.47
C GLU A 112 -24.83 -6.22 -38.89
N GLU A 113 -24.51 -7.16 -39.75
CA GLU A 113 -25.21 -7.43 -41.01
C GLU A 113 -25.95 -6.24 -41.66
N LYS A 114 -25.42 -5.78 -42.80
CA LYS A 114 -26.27 -5.59 -43.98
C LYS A 114 -25.61 -6.18 -45.21
N MET A 115 -26.29 -7.18 -45.74
CA MET A 115 -26.18 -7.74 -47.09
C MET A 115 -26.14 -6.65 -48.17
N GLU A 116 -25.26 -6.90 -49.15
CA GLU A 116 -25.58 -7.04 -50.58
C GLU A 116 -26.62 -6.08 -51.19
N ASN A 117 -26.15 -5.22 -52.11
CA ASN A 117 -26.64 -5.23 -53.49
C ASN A 117 -25.58 -4.65 -54.45
#